data_AF-A0A544UCM7-F1
#
_entry.id   AF-A0A544UCM7-F1
#
_cell.length_a   1.000
_cell.length_b   1.000
_cell.length_c   1.000
_cell.angle_alpha   90.00
_cell.angle_beta   90.00
_cell.angle_gamma   90.00
#
_symmetry.space_group_name_H-M   'P 1'
#
loop_
_entity.id
_entity.type
_entity.pdbx_description
1 polymer ?
#
loop_
_entity_poly.entity_id
_entity_poly.type
_entity_poly.pdbx_seq_one_letter_code
_entity_poly.pdbx_strand_id
1 'polypeptide(L)'
;MKQIESYVNEVYHSVGGSKKEIEESKTEMKSHLIEAVNELKAEGKSEQEAIEIAIQRFGGEKEMRSVVGQLFKTRKTFAKRVLITALAFLVICGILLGMAINKEQKMVSVENETFNQISKVLENNESLSPFLQEKIKSLVENKDNIKSVKITNLGNAQEEAFVYENEVVAPKWLYSYYDHGSSDDKWSLSMEIQRFNDFVIIDLLAGIAIYWIMFTIWATINAYHHKRLNINWICAFALFNVLGYLVYYFSGKRATVN
;
A
#
# COMPACT_ATOMS: atom_id res chain seq x y z
N MET A 1 17.21 -30.19 -39.15
CA MET A 1 17.01 -30.01 -37.67
C MET A 1 18.14 -29.33 -36.87
N LYS A 2 19.43 -29.69 -37.01
CA LYS A 2 20.54 -29.06 -36.23
C LYS A 2 20.65 -27.53 -36.36
N GLN A 3 20.27 -26.98 -37.52
CA GLN A 3 20.27 -25.54 -37.77
C GLN A 3 19.29 -24.78 -36.86
N ILE A 4 18.11 -25.34 -36.58
CA ILE A 4 17.13 -24.77 -35.64
C ILE A 4 17.75 -24.67 -34.23
N GLU A 5 18.44 -25.72 -33.80
CA GLU A 5 19.09 -25.77 -32.49
C GLU A 5 20.24 -24.76 -32.36
N SER A 6 21.02 -24.59 -33.44
CA SER A 6 22.06 -23.56 -33.52
C SER A 6 21.44 -22.15 -33.43
N TYR A 7 20.41 -21.88 -34.24
CA TYR A 7 19.69 -20.61 -34.24
C TYR A 7 19.13 -20.27 -32.85
N VAL A 8 18.42 -21.22 -32.22
CA VAL A 8 17.85 -21.02 -30.88
C VAL A 8 18.95 -20.75 -29.85
N ASN A 9 20.07 -21.47 -29.90
CA ASN A 9 21.17 -21.21 -28.96
C ASN A 9 21.79 -19.82 -29.17
N GLU A 10 21.95 -19.38 -30.41
CA GLU A 10 22.45 -18.04 -30.72
C GLU A 10 21.47 -16.93 -30.31
N VAL A 11 20.17 -17.11 -30.50
CA VAL A 11 19.16 -16.15 -30.04
C VAL A 11 19.23 -15.93 -28.53
N TYR A 12 19.42 -17.00 -27.76
CA TYR A 12 19.45 -16.95 -26.29
C TYR A 12 20.86 -16.73 -25.70
N HIS A 13 21.88 -16.55 -26.54
CA HIS A 13 23.25 -16.32 -26.09
C HIS A 13 23.33 -15.06 -25.23
N SER A 14 23.93 -15.17 -24.04
CA SER A 14 24.11 -14.07 -23.07
C SER A 14 22.82 -13.39 -22.58
N VAL A 15 21.66 -14.04 -22.64
CA VAL A 15 20.40 -13.49 -22.11
C VAL A 15 20.39 -13.51 -20.57
N GLY A 16 19.90 -12.43 -19.96
CA GLY A 16 19.95 -12.17 -18.51
C GLY A 16 18.89 -12.89 -17.66
N GLY A 17 18.67 -14.19 -17.87
CA GLY A 17 17.69 -15.02 -17.18
C GLY A 17 18.30 -16.14 -16.32
N SER A 18 17.46 -16.89 -15.59
CA SER A 18 17.93 -18.12 -14.94
C SER A 18 18.17 -19.22 -15.98
N LYS A 19 19.09 -20.17 -15.70
CA LYS A 19 19.38 -21.28 -16.63
C LYS A 19 18.10 -22.04 -17.02
N LYS A 20 17.23 -22.32 -16.05
CA LYS A 20 15.97 -23.03 -16.29
C LYS A 20 15.01 -22.24 -17.18
N GLU A 21 14.81 -20.95 -16.90
CA GLU A 21 13.93 -20.07 -17.68
C GLU A 21 14.40 -19.92 -19.14
N ILE A 22 15.73 -19.85 -19.34
CA ILE A 22 16.34 -19.80 -20.67
C ILE A 22 16.07 -21.11 -21.42
N GLU A 23 16.34 -22.27 -20.82
CA GLU A 23 16.15 -23.57 -21.48
C GLU A 23 14.69 -23.86 -21.85
N GLU A 24 13.75 -23.41 -21.03
CA GLU A 24 12.32 -23.57 -21.32
C GLU A 24 11.88 -22.67 -22.48
N SER A 25 12.32 -21.42 -22.49
CA SER A 25 12.01 -20.50 -23.58
C SER A 25 12.68 -20.95 -24.89
N LYS A 26 13.89 -21.53 -24.82
CA LYS A 26 14.51 -22.22 -25.95
C LYS A 26 13.66 -23.39 -26.44
N THR A 27 13.12 -24.19 -25.53
CA THR A 27 12.29 -25.35 -25.87
C THR A 27 10.98 -24.92 -26.56
N GLU A 28 10.32 -23.89 -26.05
CA GLU A 28 9.12 -23.29 -26.63
C GLU A 28 9.39 -22.74 -28.03
N MET A 29 10.45 -21.93 -28.20
CA MET A 29 10.85 -21.41 -29.51
C MET A 29 11.19 -22.53 -30.49
N LYS A 30 11.95 -23.55 -30.04
CA LYS A 30 12.28 -24.72 -30.84
C LYS A 30 11.02 -25.48 -31.29
N SER A 31 10.03 -25.62 -30.40
CA SER A 31 8.75 -26.27 -30.73
C SER A 31 8.04 -25.55 -31.87
N HIS A 32 7.88 -24.23 -31.77
CA HIS A 32 7.20 -23.45 -32.80
C HIS A 32 7.97 -23.39 -34.12
N LEU A 33 9.30 -23.33 -34.07
CA LEU A 33 10.12 -23.42 -35.29
C LEU A 33 9.96 -24.78 -35.98
N ILE A 34 9.90 -25.87 -35.20
CA ILE A 34 9.68 -27.21 -35.76
C ILE A 34 8.28 -27.34 -36.37
N GLU A 35 7.27 -26.78 -35.71
CA GLU A 35 5.89 -26.72 -36.22
C GLU A 35 5.83 -25.98 -37.55
N ALA A 36 6.40 -24.77 -37.63
CA ALA A 36 6.47 -23.99 -38.86
C ALA A 36 7.23 -24.71 -39.99
N VAL A 37 8.31 -25.43 -39.66
CA VAL A 37 9.05 -26.25 -40.65
C VAL A 37 8.19 -27.39 -41.17
N ASN A 38 7.41 -28.05 -40.32
CA ASN A 38 6.55 -29.15 -40.74
C ASN A 38 5.39 -28.67 -41.63
N GLU A 39 4.81 -27.51 -41.33
CA GLU A 39 3.81 -26.86 -42.19
C GLU A 39 4.38 -26.57 -43.58
N LEU A 40 5.56 -25.94 -43.65
CA LEU A 40 6.23 -25.64 -44.93
C LEU A 40 6.58 -26.92 -45.72
N LYS A 41 6.98 -27.99 -45.03
CA LYS A 41 7.20 -29.30 -45.68
C LYS A 41 5.90 -29.87 -46.25
N ALA A 42 4.76 -29.69 -45.56
CA ALA A 42 3.45 -30.10 -46.06
C ALA A 42 3.00 -29.28 -47.29
N GLU A 43 3.43 -28.02 -47.39
CA GLU A 43 3.24 -27.15 -48.56
C GLU A 43 4.16 -27.51 -49.75
N GLY A 44 4.99 -28.55 -49.62
CA GLY A 44 5.87 -29.06 -50.68
C GLY A 44 7.28 -28.46 -50.68
N LYS A 45 7.68 -27.70 -49.63
CA LYS A 45 9.05 -27.20 -49.48
C LYS A 45 10.01 -28.30 -49.08
N SER A 46 11.25 -28.22 -49.58
CA SER A 46 12.32 -29.10 -49.10
C SER A 46 12.65 -28.80 -47.63
N GLU A 47 13.19 -29.76 -46.87
CA GLU A 47 13.50 -29.53 -45.44
C GLU A 47 14.46 -28.34 -45.23
N GLN A 48 15.47 -28.21 -46.08
CA GLN A 48 16.45 -27.13 -45.98
C GLN A 48 15.79 -25.76 -46.22
N GLU A 49 14.98 -25.66 -47.28
CA GLU A 49 14.23 -24.45 -47.63
C GLU A 49 13.19 -24.11 -46.56
N ALA A 50 12.50 -25.11 -46.02
CA ALA A 50 11.53 -24.94 -44.93
C ALA A 50 12.18 -24.37 -43.66
N ILE A 51 13.37 -24.87 -43.27
CA ILE A 51 14.12 -24.37 -42.11
C ILE A 51 14.53 -22.90 -42.31
N GLU A 52 15.04 -22.58 -43.49
CA GLU A 52 15.52 -21.24 -43.80
C GLU A 52 14.36 -20.22 -43.81
N ILE A 53 13.24 -20.58 -44.44
CA ILE A 53 12.00 -19.79 -44.43
C ILE A 53 11.46 -19.65 -43.00
N ALA A 54 11.43 -20.72 -42.20
CA ALA A 54 10.93 -20.66 -40.83
C ALA A 54 11.77 -19.72 -39.95
N ILE A 55 13.11 -19.81 -40.01
CA ILE A 55 14.01 -18.90 -39.30
C ILE A 55 13.81 -17.45 -39.75
N GLN A 56 13.69 -17.23 -41.06
CA GLN A 56 13.47 -15.89 -41.60
C GLN A 56 12.12 -15.30 -41.17
N ARG A 57 11.04 -16.10 -41.17
CA ARG A 57 9.70 -15.70 -40.69
C ARG A 57 9.69 -15.39 -39.19
N PHE A 58 10.48 -16.11 -38.41
CA PHE A 58 10.62 -15.84 -36.97
C PHE A 58 11.37 -14.53 -36.68
N GLY A 59 12.15 -14.02 -37.63
CA GLY A 59 13.04 -12.89 -37.43
C GLY A 59 14.45 -13.40 -37.20
N GLY A 60 15.39 -12.97 -38.05
CA GLY A 60 16.76 -13.47 -38.05
C GLY A 60 17.47 -13.33 -36.69
N GLU A 61 18.61 -13.99 -36.53
CA GLU A 61 19.31 -14.14 -35.24
C GLU A 61 19.51 -12.82 -34.47
N LYS A 62 19.93 -11.75 -35.15
CA LYS A 62 20.20 -10.45 -34.52
C LYS A 62 18.94 -9.80 -33.97
N GLU A 63 17.86 -9.82 -34.74
CA GLU A 63 16.59 -9.21 -34.37
C GLU A 63 15.98 -9.99 -33.20
N MET A 64 15.91 -11.31 -33.33
CA MET A 64 15.34 -12.15 -32.30
C MET A 64 16.17 -12.14 -31.00
N ARG A 65 17.51 -12.12 -31.09
CA ARG A 65 18.37 -11.92 -29.90
C ARG A 65 18.06 -10.62 -29.18
N SER A 66 17.85 -9.51 -29.91
CA SER A 66 17.49 -8.22 -29.33
C SER A 66 16.14 -8.31 -28.61
N VAL A 67 15.11 -8.86 -29.26
CA VAL A 67 13.77 -9.02 -28.71
C VAL A 67 13.78 -9.87 -27.44
N VAL A 68 14.40 -11.06 -27.50
CA VAL A 68 14.51 -11.96 -26.34
C VAL A 68 15.28 -11.30 -25.19
N GLY A 69 16.41 -10.65 -25.49
CA GLY A 69 17.18 -9.91 -24.49
C GLY A 69 16.36 -8.82 -23.79
N GLN A 70 15.58 -8.05 -24.55
CA GLN A 70 14.69 -7.03 -24.01
C GLN A 70 13.55 -7.62 -23.17
N LEU A 71 12.96 -8.74 -23.59
CA LEU A 71 11.89 -9.41 -22.85
C LEU A 71 12.34 -9.84 -21.45
N PHE A 72 13.48 -10.54 -21.34
CA PHE A 72 14.04 -10.96 -20.06
C PHE A 72 14.41 -9.78 -19.17
N LYS A 73 15.03 -8.73 -19.75
CA LYS A 73 15.38 -7.51 -19.01
C LYS A 73 14.13 -6.78 -18.48
N THR A 74 13.09 -6.68 -19.29
CA THR A 74 11.82 -6.02 -18.95
C THR A 74 11.12 -6.76 -17.82
N ARG A 75 10.98 -8.09 -17.91
CA ARG A 75 10.38 -8.91 -16.84
C ARG A 75 11.08 -8.73 -15.49
N LYS A 76 12.41 -8.80 -15.47
CA LYS A 76 13.21 -8.63 -14.23
C LYS A 76 13.09 -7.24 -13.65
N THR A 77 13.12 -6.22 -14.52
CA THR A 77 13.02 -4.82 -14.12
C THR A 77 11.62 -4.51 -13.59
N PHE A 78 10.59 -5.06 -14.22
CA PHE A 78 9.20 -4.93 -13.78
C PHE A 78 9.01 -5.48 -12.37
N ALA A 79 9.41 -6.74 -12.12
CA ALA A 79 9.30 -7.33 -10.78
C ALA A 79 10.03 -6.49 -9.72
N LYS A 80 11.27 -6.06 -9.99
CA LYS A 80 12.02 -5.20 -9.05
C LYS A 80 11.31 -3.87 -8.78
N ARG A 81 10.77 -3.22 -9.81
CA ARG A 81 10.03 -1.96 -9.68
C ARG A 81 8.78 -2.13 -8.84
N VAL A 82 8.01 -3.20 -9.05
CA VAL A 82 6.81 -3.49 -8.22
C VAL A 82 7.17 -3.55 -6.74
N LEU A 83 8.24 -4.27 -6.37
CA LEU A 83 8.66 -4.36 -4.97
C LEU A 83 9.11 -2.99 -4.41
N ILE A 84 9.91 -2.23 -5.16
CA ILE A 84 10.37 -0.91 -4.74
C ILE A 84 9.18 0.03 -4.53
N THR A 85 8.22 0.03 -5.45
CA THR A 85 7.01 0.85 -5.32
C THR A 85 6.18 0.43 -4.10
N ALA A 86 6.01 -0.87 -3.84
CA ALA A 86 5.32 -1.36 -2.65
C ALA A 86 5.97 -0.85 -1.35
N LEU A 87 7.31 -0.93 -1.27
CA LEU A 87 8.06 -0.44 -0.12
C LEU A 87 8.00 1.09 0.00
N ALA A 88 8.04 1.82 -1.12
CA ALA A 88 7.93 3.27 -1.12
C ALA A 88 6.58 3.74 -0.55
N PHE A 89 5.47 3.09 -0.96
CA PHE A 89 4.15 3.37 -0.39
C PHE A 89 4.10 3.10 1.10
N LEU A 90 4.67 1.98 1.56
CA LEU A 90 4.72 1.65 2.98
C LEU A 90 5.50 2.70 3.80
N VAL A 91 6.62 3.21 3.26
CA VAL A 91 7.39 4.28 3.91
C VAL A 91 6.61 5.60 3.94
N ILE A 92 5.97 5.97 2.83
CA ILE A 92 5.17 7.21 2.74
C ILE A 92 4.02 7.16 3.74
N CYS A 93 3.24 6.08 3.76
CA CYS A 93 2.16 5.89 4.74
C CYS A 93 2.71 5.90 6.18
N GLY A 94 3.87 5.28 6.45
CA GLY A 94 4.49 5.34 7.77
C GLY A 94 4.85 6.77 8.22
N ILE A 95 5.33 7.61 7.29
CA ILE A 95 5.62 9.02 7.57
C ILE A 95 4.33 9.80 7.85
N LEU A 96 3.30 9.63 7.02
CA LEU A 96 2.00 10.28 7.19
C LEU A 96 1.35 9.89 8.51
N LEU A 97 1.38 8.61 8.85
CA LEU A 97 0.91 8.08 10.12
C LEU A 97 1.64 8.73 11.30
N GLY A 98 2.98 8.81 11.25
CA GLY A 98 3.78 9.44 12.29
C GLY A 98 3.42 10.92 12.48
N MET A 99 3.22 11.66 11.39
CA MET A 99 2.75 13.05 11.43
C MET A 99 1.35 13.17 12.04
N ALA A 100 0.43 12.29 11.65
CA ALA A 100 -0.94 12.29 12.13
C ALA A 100 -1.02 11.97 13.63
N ILE A 101 -0.29 10.96 14.12
CA ILE A 101 -0.18 10.63 15.54
C ILE A 101 0.41 11.81 16.33
N ASN A 102 1.45 12.45 15.82
CA ASN A 102 2.05 13.61 16.51
C ASN A 102 1.05 14.78 16.61
N LYS A 103 0.26 15.01 15.55
CA LYS A 103 -0.77 16.04 15.53
C LYS A 103 -1.89 15.71 16.52
N GLU A 104 -2.37 14.46 16.53
CA GLU A 104 -3.39 13.98 17.47
C GLU A 104 -2.95 14.15 18.93
N GLN A 105 -1.71 13.76 19.27
CA GLN A 105 -1.17 13.93 20.62
C GLN A 105 -1.15 15.40 21.07
N LYS A 106 -0.77 16.32 20.17
CA LYS A 106 -0.81 17.76 20.45
C LYS A 106 -2.24 18.24 20.69
N MET A 107 -3.20 17.78 19.88
CA MET A 107 -4.62 18.14 20.05
C MET A 107 -5.18 17.64 21.38
N VAL A 108 -4.91 16.39 21.75
CA VAL A 108 -5.32 15.82 23.05
C VAL A 108 -4.69 16.59 24.22
N SER A 109 -3.43 17.03 24.09
CA SER A 109 -2.79 17.86 25.12
C SER A 109 -3.47 19.21 25.28
N VAL A 110 -3.75 19.90 24.16
CA VAL A 110 -4.42 21.21 24.16
C VAL A 110 -5.84 21.09 24.71
N GLU A 111 -6.58 20.06 24.30
CA GLU A 111 -7.91 19.71 24.82
C GLU A 111 -7.88 19.57 26.35
N ASN A 112 -7.06 18.66 26.87
CA ASN A 112 -7.00 18.37 28.31
C ASN A 112 -6.59 19.60 29.12
N GLU A 113 -5.62 20.36 28.63
CA GLU A 113 -5.20 21.60 29.29
C GLU A 113 -6.35 22.62 29.33
N THR A 114 -7.03 22.83 28.21
CA THR A 114 -8.15 23.78 28.10
C THR A 114 -9.30 23.37 29.01
N PHE A 115 -9.69 22.10 28.95
CA PHE A 115 -10.75 21.55 29.77
C PHE A 115 -10.45 21.74 31.26
N ASN A 116 -9.25 21.34 31.70
CA ASN A 116 -8.84 21.49 33.10
C ASN A 116 -8.83 22.96 33.56
N GLN A 117 -8.43 23.90 32.70
CA GLN A 117 -8.45 25.32 33.02
C GLN A 117 -9.89 25.85 33.17
N ILE A 118 -10.80 25.44 32.29
CA ILE A 118 -12.23 25.81 32.38
C ILE A 118 -12.87 25.18 33.62
N SER A 119 -12.64 23.90 33.87
CA SER A 119 -13.16 23.20 35.06
C SER A 119 -12.71 23.88 36.35
N LYS A 120 -11.44 24.27 36.47
CA LYS A 120 -10.94 25.05 37.63
C LYS A 120 -11.61 26.41 37.77
N VAL A 121 -11.98 27.07 36.66
CA VAL A 121 -12.74 28.32 36.73
C VAL A 121 -14.13 28.05 37.28
N LEU A 122 -14.78 26.97 36.87
CA LEU A 122 -16.12 26.60 37.35
C LEU A 122 -16.15 26.16 38.82
N GLU A 123 -15.20 25.33 39.25
CA GLU A 123 -15.08 24.86 40.64
C GLU A 123 -14.96 26.02 41.64
N ASN A 124 -14.23 27.08 41.26
CA ASN A 124 -13.95 28.22 42.13
C ASN A 124 -15.02 29.31 42.11
N ASN A 125 -16.10 29.17 41.32
CA ASN A 125 -17.09 30.24 41.14
C ASN A 125 -18.52 29.73 41.19
N GLU A 126 -19.37 30.40 41.98
CA GLU A 126 -20.79 30.07 42.12
C GLU A 126 -21.67 30.62 40.98
N SER A 127 -21.17 31.60 40.23
CA SER A 127 -21.85 32.17 39.06
C SER A 127 -20.86 32.59 37.98
N LEU A 128 -21.29 32.53 36.72
CA LEU A 128 -20.51 32.96 35.56
C LEU A 128 -20.74 34.45 35.30
N SER A 129 -19.88 35.30 35.85
CA SER A 129 -19.87 36.72 35.50
C SER A 129 -19.40 36.94 34.05
N PRO A 130 -19.75 38.08 33.40
CA PRO A 130 -19.27 38.39 32.05
C PRO A 130 -17.75 38.35 31.91
N PHE A 131 -17.01 38.71 32.97
CA PHE A 131 -15.55 38.60 33.01
C PHE A 131 -15.06 37.14 32.91
N LEU A 132 -15.72 36.22 33.60
CA LEU A 132 -15.39 34.80 33.57
C LEU A 132 -15.75 34.17 32.22
N GLN A 133 -16.86 34.59 31.62
CA GLN A 133 -17.24 34.16 30.27
C GLN A 133 -16.19 34.61 29.24
N GLU A 134 -15.71 35.85 29.30
CA GLU A 134 -14.65 36.34 28.39
C GLU A 134 -13.33 35.60 28.63
N LYS A 135 -12.99 35.30 29.88
CA LYS A 135 -11.84 34.46 30.21
C LYS A 135 -11.96 33.08 29.58
N ILE A 136 -13.11 32.40 29.74
CA ILE A 136 -13.35 31.08 29.14
C ILE A 136 -13.28 31.15 27.61
N LYS A 137 -13.87 32.17 27.00
CA LYS A 137 -13.78 32.42 25.56
C LYS A 137 -12.32 32.53 25.10
N SER A 138 -11.49 33.32 25.78
CA SER A 138 -10.06 33.45 25.44
C SER A 138 -9.26 32.16 25.61
N LEU A 139 -9.75 31.22 26.43
CA LEU A 139 -9.14 29.89 26.57
C LEU A 139 -9.46 28.99 25.38
N VAL A 140 -10.49 29.26 24.60
CA VAL A 140 -10.92 28.40 23.49
C VAL A 140 -10.64 29.06 22.13
N GLU A 141 -10.60 30.39 22.11
CA GLU A 141 -10.31 31.17 20.92
C GLU A 141 -8.97 30.80 20.29
N ASN A 142 -8.95 30.67 18.96
CA ASN A 142 -7.79 30.24 18.16
C ASN A 142 -7.32 28.78 18.39
N LYS A 143 -8.16 27.91 18.97
CA LYS A 143 -7.88 26.47 19.09
C LYS A 143 -8.64 25.67 18.03
N ASP A 144 -7.95 25.35 16.94
CA ASP A 144 -8.51 24.70 15.76
C ASP A 144 -9.17 23.33 16.02
N ASN A 145 -8.81 22.66 17.12
CA ASN A 145 -9.34 21.35 17.48
C ASN A 145 -10.57 21.39 18.40
N ILE A 146 -10.96 22.57 18.91
CA ILE A 146 -12.15 22.72 19.75
C ILE A 146 -13.25 23.38 18.92
N LYS A 147 -14.28 22.61 18.61
CA LYS A 147 -15.44 23.08 17.83
C LYS A 147 -16.41 23.85 18.69
N SER A 148 -16.73 23.36 19.88
CA SER A 148 -17.64 24.09 20.77
C SER A 148 -17.38 23.81 22.23
N VAL A 149 -17.75 24.76 23.09
CA VAL A 149 -17.81 24.61 24.53
C VAL A 149 -19.18 25.05 25.01
N LYS A 150 -19.83 24.20 25.81
CA LYS A 150 -21.14 24.44 26.42
C LYS A 150 -21.04 24.26 27.92
N ILE A 151 -21.56 25.23 28.67
CA ILE A 151 -21.61 25.21 30.13
C ILE A 151 -23.06 25.40 30.56
N THR A 152 -23.58 24.43 31.31
CA THR A 152 -24.97 24.42 31.80
C THR A 152 -24.99 24.51 33.32
N ASN A 153 -25.87 25.35 33.87
CA ASN A 153 -26.12 25.40 35.31
C ASN A 153 -27.17 24.34 35.68
N LEU A 154 -26.82 23.43 36.58
CA LEU A 154 -27.69 22.32 36.98
C LEU A 154 -28.70 22.70 38.07
N GLY A 155 -28.46 23.78 38.82
CA GLY A 155 -29.38 24.29 39.84
C GLY A 155 -30.59 25.02 39.26
N ASN A 156 -30.45 25.63 38.08
CA ASN A 156 -31.51 26.35 37.37
C ASN A 156 -31.90 25.62 36.07
N ALA A 157 -32.24 24.33 36.19
CA ALA A 157 -32.89 23.50 35.19
C ALA A 157 -32.67 23.93 33.71
N GLN A 158 -31.54 23.48 33.14
CA GLN A 158 -31.28 23.45 31.69
C GLN A 158 -31.02 24.79 30.98
N GLU A 159 -30.73 25.88 31.68
CA GLU A 159 -30.26 27.11 31.03
C GLU A 159 -28.76 27.01 30.68
N GLU A 160 -28.43 27.19 29.39
CA GLU A 160 -27.05 27.29 28.92
C GLU A 160 -26.44 28.61 29.44
N ALA A 161 -25.57 28.51 30.45
CA ALA A 161 -24.92 29.67 31.06
C ALA A 161 -23.80 30.25 30.18
N PHE A 162 -23.26 29.46 29.25
CA PHE A 162 -22.27 29.87 28.26
C PHE A 162 -22.24 28.90 27.08
N VAL A 163 -22.17 29.44 25.87
CA VAL A 163 -21.96 28.68 24.64
C VAL A 163 -20.91 29.40 23.80
N TYR A 164 -19.95 28.63 23.30
CA TYR A 164 -18.97 29.07 22.32
C TYR A 164 -18.89 28.06 21.18
N GLU A 165 -18.91 28.55 19.94
CA GLU A 165 -18.77 27.75 18.73
C GLU A 165 -17.71 28.37 17.81
N ASN A 166 -16.80 27.52 17.32
CA ASN A 166 -15.79 27.85 16.32
C ASN A 166 -16.25 27.41 14.93
N GLU A 167 -15.80 28.13 13.90
CA GLU A 167 -16.01 27.72 12.51
C GLU A 167 -15.24 26.43 12.18
N VAL A 168 -15.88 25.54 11.42
CA VAL A 168 -15.27 24.27 10.99
C VAL A 168 -14.34 24.53 9.81
N VAL A 169 -13.03 24.35 10.01
CA VAL A 169 -12.01 24.64 8.99
C VAL A 169 -11.75 23.44 8.05
N ALA A 170 -12.32 22.26 8.30
CA ALA A 170 -11.87 21.03 7.61
C ALA A 170 -12.96 20.06 7.12
N PRO A 171 -12.67 19.22 6.10
CA PRO A 171 -13.65 18.28 5.53
C PRO A 171 -14.05 17.18 6.51
N LYS A 172 -15.35 16.84 6.57
CA LYS A 172 -15.91 15.83 7.47
C LYS A 172 -15.34 14.41 7.33
N TRP A 173 -14.71 14.07 6.21
CA TRP A 173 -14.11 12.74 6.02
C TRP A 173 -12.72 12.61 6.70
N LEU A 174 -12.10 13.74 7.04
CA LEU A 174 -10.75 13.78 7.60
C LEU A 174 -10.74 13.78 9.13
N TYR A 175 -11.90 14.03 9.76
CA TYR A 175 -12.04 14.15 11.21
C TYR A 175 -13.36 13.59 11.69
N SER A 176 -13.35 13.17 12.95
CA SER A 176 -14.56 12.86 13.70
C SER A 176 -14.69 13.78 14.89
N TYR A 177 -15.94 14.10 15.22
CA TYR A 177 -16.26 14.88 16.40
C TYR A 177 -16.45 13.96 17.60
N TYR A 178 -15.89 14.36 18.72
CA TYR A 178 -16.07 13.67 19.99
C TYR A 178 -16.51 14.67 21.04
N ASP A 179 -17.37 14.22 21.94
CA ASP A 179 -17.75 15.01 23.11
C ASP A 179 -16.86 14.62 24.28
N HIS A 180 -16.22 15.62 24.86
CA HIS A 180 -15.51 15.52 26.13
C HIS A 180 -16.26 16.35 27.16
N GLY A 181 -16.71 15.73 28.26
CA GLY A 181 -17.50 16.43 29.25
C GLY A 181 -17.32 15.92 30.66
N SER A 182 -17.62 16.79 31.61
CA SER A 182 -17.75 16.47 33.03
C SER A 182 -18.95 17.20 33.59
N SER A 183 -19.52 16.65 34.66
CA SER A 183 -20.56 17.30 35.44
C SER A 183 -20.25 17.14 36.91
N ASP A 184 -20.41 18.22 37.67
CA ASP A 184 -20.48 18.18 39.13
C ASP A 184 -21.91 18.50 39.60
N ASP A 185 -22.10 18.81 40.87
CA ASP A 185 -23.43 19.11 41.43
C ASP A 185 -24.02 20.46 40.96
N LYS A 186 -23.20 21.36 40.38
CA LYS A 186 -23.56 22.74 40.03
C LYS A 186 -23.49 23.00 38.51
N TRP A 187 -22.48 22.47 37.85
CA TRP A 187 -22.10 22.77 36.47
C TRP A 187 -21.97 21.50 35.64
N SER A 188 -22.42 21.57 34.39
CA SER A 188 -22.05 20.61 33.35
C SER A 188 -21.22 21.32 32.29
N LEU A 189 -20.01 20.81 32.05
CA LEU A 189 -19.09 21.26 31.01
C LEU A 189 -19.07 20.21 29.89
N SER A 190 -19.35 20.65 28.67
CA SER A 190 -19.24 19.82 27.47
C SER A 190 -18.40 20.55 26.42
N MET A 191 -17.47 19.82 25.81
CA MET A 191 -16.58 20.30 24.77
C MET A 191 -16.67 19.35 23.57
N GLU A 192 -17.06 19.87 22.42
CA GLU A 192 -17.02 19.13 21.15
C GLU A 192 -15.67 19.38 20.49
N ILE A 193 -14.92 18.31 20.24
CA ILE A 193 -13.55 18.35 19.71
C ILE A 193 -13.42 17.62 18.38
N GLN A 194 -12.47 18.06 17.56
CA GLN A 194 -12.09 17.42 16.31
C GLN A 194 -10.90 16.48 16.53
N ARG A 195 -11.01 15.24 16.05
CA ARG A 195 -9.93 14.23 16.09
C ARG A 195 -9.68 13.59 14.75
N PHE A 196 -8.43 13.20 14.50
CA PHE A 196 -7.99 12.52 13.27
C PHE A 196 -8.03 11.00 13.35
N ASN A 197 -8.51 10.42 14.45
CA ASN A 197 -8.34 9.00 14.74
C ASN A 197 -8.85 8.09 13.60
N ASP A 198 -9.99 8.43 13.00
CA ASP A 198 -10.53 7.66 11.87
C ASP A 198 -9.65 7.77 10.63
N PHE A 199 -9.12 8.96 10.34
CA PHE A 199 -8.17 9.15 9.23
C PHE A 199 -6.87 8.38 9.44
N VAL A 200 -6.33 8.36 10.67
CA VAL A 200 -5.13 7.58 11.04
C VAL A 200 -5.35 6.09 10.75
N ILE A 201 -6.51 5.55 11.12
CA ILE A 201 -6.87 4.15 10.86
C ILE A 201 -7.02 3.89 9.37
N ILE A 202 -7.71 4.77 8.64
CA ILE A 202 -7.93 4.63 7.19
C ILE A 202 -6.59 4.67 6.44
N ASP A 203 -5.71 5.62 6.74
CA ASP A 203 -4.39 5.74 6.11
C ASP A 203 -3.53 4.49 6.37
N LEU A 204 -3.53 3.99 7.61
CA LEU A 204 -2.84 2.76 7.97
C LEU A 204 -3.37 1.55 7.19
N LEU A 205 -4.69 1.36 7.16
CA LEU A 205 -5.32 0.25 6.46
C LEU A 205 -5.09 0.32 4.95
N ALA A 206 -5.17 1.52 4.36
CA ALA A 206 -4.90 1.75 2.95
C ALA A 206 -3.44 1.43 2.60
N GLY A 207 -2.49 1.93 3.39
CA GLY A 207 -1.07 1.66 3.20
C GLY A 207 -0.73 0.17 3.29
N ILE A 208 -1.27 -0.51 4.31
CA ILE A 208 -1.12 -1.97 4.47
C ILE A 208 -1.74 -2.69 3.27
N ALA A 209 -2.95 -2.34 2.85
CA ALA A 209 -3.64 -3.00 1.74
C ALA A 209 -2.89 -2.85 0.41
N ILE A 210 -2.41 -1.64 0.09
CA ILE A 210 -1.61 -1.38 -1.12
C ILE A 210 -0.32 -2.20 -1.09
N TYR A 211 0.43 -2.13 0.03
CA TYR A 211 1.64 -2.93 0.20
C TYR A 211 1.33 -4.43 0.03
N TRP A 212 0.26 -4.91 0.66
CA TRP A 212 -0.11 -6.31 0.67
C TRP A 212 -0.34 -6.83 -0.75
N ILE A 213 -1.18 -6.13 -1.52
CA ILE A 213 -1.49 -6.48 -2.91
C ILE A 213 -0.24 -6.44 -3.77
N MET A 214 0.54 -5.37 -3.72
CA MET A 214 1.74 -5.22 -4.55
C MET A 214 2.81 -6.27 -4.20
N PHE A 215 2.97 -6.59 -2.91
CA PHE A 215 3.87 -7.65 -2.48
C PHE A 215 3.40 -9.02 -2.95
N THR A 216 2.09 -9.33 -2.87
CA THR A 216 1.54 -10.58 -3.40
C THR A 216 1.76 -10.71 -4.90
N ILE A 217 1.59 -9.62 -5.67
CA ILE A 217 1.90 -9.59 -7.12
C ILE A 217 3.39 -9.87 -7.34
N TRP A 218 4.27 -9.17 -6.64
CA TRP A 218 5.72 -9.38 -6.73
C TRP A 218 6.12 -10.82 -6.38
N ALA A 219 5.61 -11.36 -5.27
CA ALA A 219 5.90 -12.71 -4.79
C ALA A 219 5.41 -13.77 -5.80
N THR A 220 4.24 -13.56 -6.40
CA THR A 220 3.68 -14.42 -7.44
C THR A 220 4.56 -14.41 -8.70
N ILE A 221 4.93 -13.22 -9.20
CA ILE A 221 5.85 -13.08 -10.33
C ILE A 221 7.17 -13.79 -10.02
N ASN A 222 7.73 -13.56 -8.83
CA ASN A 222 8.98 -14.16 -8.45
C ASN A 222 8.88 -15.70 -8.34
N ALA A 223 7.81 -16.24 -7.75
CA ALA A 223 7.59 -17.68 -7.70
C ALA A 223 7.34 -18.31 -9.08
N TYR A 224 6.71 -17.57 -10.00
CA TYR A 224 6.55 -17.96 -11.39
C TYR A 224 7.91 -18.11 -12.07
N HIS A 225 8.81 -17.14 -11.93
CA HIS A 225 10.17 -17.21 -12.47
C HIS A 225 11.00 -18.38 -11.92
N HIS A 226 10.74 -18.80 -10.69
CA HIS A 226 11.38 -19.98 -10.09
C HIS A 226 10.71 -21.31 -10.47
N LYS A 227 9.65 -21.31 -11.30
CA LYS A 227 8.91 -22.51 -11.72
C LYS A 227 8.36 -23.34 -10.55
N ARG A 228 8.08 -22.68 -9.43
CA ARG A 228 7.51 -23.29 -8.23
C ARG A 228 6.15 -22.72 -7.90
N LEU A 229 5.60 -21.83 -8.74
CA LEU A 229 4.28 -21.29 -8.55
C LEU A 229 3.23 -22.39 -8.70
N ASN A 230 2.42 -22.55 -7.66
CA ASN A 230 1.20 -23.32 -7.67
C ASN A 230 0.14 -22.53 -6.90
N ILE A 231 -1.11 -22.97 -6.97
CA ILE A 231 -2.23 -22.29 -6.30
C ILE A 231 -2.01 -22.14 -4.79
N ASN A 232 -1.36 -23.12 -4.16
CA ASN A 232 -1.05 -23.08 -2.73
C ASN A 232 -0.11 -21.93 -2.38
N TRP A 233 0.89 -21.66 -3.22
CA TRP A 233 1.79 -20.53 -3.02
C TRP A 233 1.10 -19.18 -3.26
N ILE A 234 0.20 -19.08 -4.25
CA ILE A 234 -0.61 -17.87 -4.44
C ILE A 234 -1.43 -17.61 -3.18
N CYS A 235 -2.13 -18.62 -2.66
CA CYS A 235 -2.88 -18.52 -1.41
C CYS A 235 -1.97 -18.16 -0.23
N ALA A 236 -0.79 -18.77 -0.13
CA ALA A 236 0.16 -18.48 0.94
C ALA A 236 0.66 -17.02 0.90
N PHE A 237 0.96 -16.48 -0.29
CA PHE A 237 1.36 -15.08 -0.44
C PHE A 237 0.20 -14.11 -0.19
N ALA A 238 -1.02 -14.49 -0.57
CA ALA A 238 -2.20 -13.66 -0.37
C ALA A 238 -2.67 -13.64 1.09
N LEU A 239 -2.53 -14.74 1.84
CA LEU A 239 -3.00 -14.84 3.23
C LEU A 239 -1.93 -14.51 4.27
N PHE A 240 -0.66 -14.81 3.97
CA PHE A 240 0.45 -14.68 4.92
C PHE A 240 1.55 -13.73 4.45
N ASN A 241 1.42 -13.14 3.25
CA ASN A 241 2.33 -12.13 2.70
C ASN A 241 3.82 -12.49 2.86
N VAL A 242 4.62 -11.64 3.51
CA VAL A 242 6.05 -11.88 3.78
C VAL A 242 6.30 -13.25 4.42
N LEU A 243 5.49 -13.68 5.39
CA LEU A 243 5.67 -14.98 6.04
C LEU A 243 5.44 -16.13 5.05
N GLY A 244 4.39 -16.03 4.23
CA GLY A 244 4.13 -16.99 3.15
C GLY A 244 5.29 -17.07 2.15
N TYR A 245 5.87 -15.92 1.81
CA TYR A 245 7.03 -15.85 0.93
C TYR A 245 8.31 -16.41 1.57
N LEU A 246 8.54 -16.21 2.86
CA LEU A 246 9.66 -16.81 3.58
C LEU A 246 9.58 -18.34 3.57
N VAL A 247 8.40 -18.91 3.85
CA VAL A 247 8.18 -20.37 3.79
C VAL A 247 8.43 -20.89 2.37
N TYR A 248 7.96 -20.17 1.35
CA TYR A 248 8.26 -20.47 -0.04
C TYR A 248 9.76 -20.48 -0.35
N TYR A 249 10.49 -19.48 0.14
CA TYR A 249 11.92 -19.36 -0.09
C TYR A 249 12.70 -20.51 0.58
N PHE A 250 12.41 -20.81 1.84
CA PHE A 250 13.12 -21.86 2.59
C PHE A 250 12.79 -23.28 2.11
N SER A 251 11.54 -23.54 1.70
CA SER A 251 11.18 -24.82 1.09
C SER A 251 11.92 -25.07 -0.23
N GLY A 252 12.34 -24.02 -0.94
CA GLY A 252 13.14 -24.13 -2.17
C GLY A 252 14.58 -24.57 -1.91
N LYS A 253 15.20 -24.04 -0.85
CA LYS A 253 16.57 -24.40 -0.48
C LYS A 253 16.71 -25.86 -0.02
N ARG A 254 15.69 -26.41 0.63
CA ARG A 254 15.71 -27.82 1.08
C ARG A 254 15.60 -28.80 -0.08
N ALA A 255 14.97 -28.43 -1.18
CA ALA A 255 14.80 -29.30 -2.36
C ALA A 255 16.08 -29.43 -3.22
N THR A 256 17.09 -28.59 -3.00
CA THR A 256 18.35 -28.60 -3.78
C THR A 256 19.53 -29.23 -3.02
N VAL A 257 19.32 -29.67 -1.77
CA VAL A 257 20.37 -30.22 -0.88
C VAL A 257 20.23 -31.73 -0.67
N ASN A 258 19.17 -32.34 -1.19
CA ASN A 258 18.99 -33.79 -1.28
C ASN A 258 19.05 -34.22 -2.76
#